data_AF-A0A8B9A3U9-F1
#
_entry.id   AF-A0A8B9A3U9-F1
#
_cell.length_a   1.000
_cell.length_b   1.000
_cell.length_c   1.000
_cell.angle_alpha   90.00
_cell.angle_beta   90.00
_cell.angle_gamma   90.00
#
_symmetry.space_group_name_H-M   'P 1'
#
loop_
_entity.id
_entity.type
_entity.pdbx_description
1 polymer ?
#
loop_
_entity_poly.entity_id
_entity_poly.type
_entity_poly.pdbx_seq_one_letter_code
_entity_poly.pdbx_strand_id
1 'polypeptide(L)'
;MKAEAHFIAKEDGVIAGISFAEMIFNEVDPSLKVEWSQKDGNYVHKGMQFGKVYGCACSIIVAERVALNFMQRMSGIATLTKVAFHVSTNIPWSFFQPQSE
;
A
#
# COMPACT_ATOMS: atom_id res chain seq x y z
N MET A 1 -21.99 -16.12 -1.30
CA MET A 1 -21.99 -15.50 0.06
C MET A 1 -21.22 -14.20 -0.04
N LYS A 2 -21.73 -13.10 0.54
CA LYS A 2 -20.99 -11.82 0.61
C LYS A 2 -20.22 -11.73 1.93
N ALA A 3 -19.07 -11.06 1.91
CA ALA A 3 -18.23 -10.83 3.07
C ALA A 3 -17.60 -9.43 3.01
N GLU A 4 -17.13 -8.97 4.16
CA GLU A 4 -16.30 -7.77 4.33
C GLU A 4 -14.96 -8.20 4.91
N ALA A 5 -13.87 -7.63 4.39
CA ALA A 5 -12.52 -7.83 4.91
C ALA A 5 -11.84 -6.48 5.11
N HIS A 6 -10.94 -6.41 6.10
CA HIS A 6 -10.25 -5.19 6.50
C HIS A 6 -8.75 -5.32 6.30
N PHE A 7 -8.12 -4.27 5.78
CA PHE A 7 -6.68 -4.16 5.69
C PHE A 7 -6.13 -3.50 6.95
N ILE A 8 -5.27 -4.22 7.67
CA ILE A 8 -4.71 -3.78 8.96
C ILE A 8 -3.19 -3.80 8.87
N ALA A 9 -2.55 -2.69 9.23
CA ALA A 9 -1.10 -2.60 9.33
C ALA A 9 -0.60 -3.49 10.48
N LYS A 10 0.33 -4.40 10.20
CA LYS A 10 0.91 -5.29 11.23
C LYS A 10 2.13 -4.69 11.93
N GLU A 11 2.71 -3.67 11.34
CA GLU A 11 3.90 -2.96 11.80
C GLU A 11 3.80 -1.49 11.36
N ASP A 12 4.63 -0.64 11.96
CA ASP A 12 4.75 0.76 11.60
C ASP A 12 5.54 0.89 10.29
N GLY A 13 5.10 1.77 9.40
CA GLY A 13 5.78 1.94 8.11
C GLY A 13 5.05 2.85 7.13
N VAL A 14 5.60 2.93 5.92
CA VAL A 14 5.02 3.69 4.81
C VAL A 14 4.22 2.73 3.92
N ILE A 15 2.95 3.05 3.68
CA ILE A 15 2.12 2.28 2.75
C ILE A 15 2.56 2.57 1.31
N ALA A 16 2.65 1.51 0.51
CA ALA A 16 2.75 1.59 -0.94
C ALA A 16 2.03 0.42 -1.61
N GLY A 17 1.47 0.67 -2.80
CA GLY A 17 0.81 -0.35 -3.62
C GLY A 17 -0.71 -0.35 -3.55
N ILE A 18 -1.35 0.71 -3.01
CA ILE A 18 -2.81 0.83 -2.99
C ILE A 18 -3.40 0.79 -4.39
N SER A 19 -2.87 1.60 -5.32
CA SER A 19 -3.38 1.65 -6.70
C SER A 19 -3.21 0.31 -7.43
N PHE A 20 -2.18 -0.45 -7.07
CA PHE A 20 -1.98 -1.80 -7.62
C PHE A 20 -2.96 -2.81 -7.03
N ALA A 21 -3.24 -2.72 -5.73
CA ALA A 21 -4.28 -3.53 -5.10
C ALA A 21 -5.66 -3.26 -5.70
N GLU A 22 -6.02 -1.99 -5.94
CA GLU A 22 -7.26 -1.62 -6.64
C GLU A 22 -7.37 -2.28 -8.01
N MET A 23 -6.29 -2.26 -8.80
CA MET A 23 -6.24 -2.92 -10.09
C MET A 23 -6.45 -4.43 -9.98
N ILE A 24 -5.82 -5.10 -9.01
CA ILE A 24 -5.99 -6.54 -8.79
C ILE A 24 -7.43 -6.88 -8.41
N PHE A 25 -8.03 -6.15 -7.46
CA PHE A 25 -9.41 -6.42 -7.05
C PHE A 25 -10.39 -6.20 -8.21
N ASN A 26 -10.20 -5.14 -8.98
CA ASN A 26 -11.02 -4.86 -10.16
C ASN A 26 -10.86 -5.92 -11.26
N GLU A 27 -9.65 -6.44 -11.48
CA GLU A 27 -9.39 -7.49 -12.47
C GLU A 27 -10.01 -8.83 -12.06
N VAL A 28 -9.93 -9.19 -10.78
CA VAL A 28 -10.50 -10.45 -10.26
C VAL A 28 -12.02 -10.41 -10.27
N ASP A 29 -12.61 -9.31 -9.81
CA ASP A 29 -14.06 -9.14 -9.73
C ASP A 29 -14.44 -7.65 -9.65
N PRO A 30 -14.87 -7.03 -10.77
CA PRO A 30 -15.27 -5.62 -10.81
C PRO A 30 -16.46 -5.27 -9.89
N SER A 31 -17.17 -6.27 -9.35
CA SER A 31 -18.28 -6.03 -8.42
C SER A 31 -17.82 -5.82 -6.97
N LEU A 32 -16.53 -6.04 -6.67
CA LEU A 32 -15.94 -5.77 -5.37
C LEU A 32 -15.89 -4.27 -5.10
N LYS A 33 -16.33 -3.86 -3.92
CA LYS A 33 -16.23 -2.48 -3.44
C LYS A 33 -15.02 -2.37 -2.54
N VAL A 34 -14.02 -1.62 -2.96
CA VAL A 34 -12.80 -1.35 -2.19
C VAL A 34 -12.81 0.10 -1.74
N GLU A 35 -12.53 0.34 -0.46
CA GLU A 35 -12.42 1.67 0.12
C GLU A 35 -11.10 1.78 0.91
N TRP A 36 -10.33 2.84 0.66
CA TRP A 36 -9.07 3.12 1.35
C TRP A 36 -9.18 4.39 2.18
N SER A 37 -8.64 4.36 3.40
CA SER A 37 -8.53 5.54 4.27
C SER A 37 -7.15 6.21 4.20
N GLN A 38 -6.20 5.59 3.50
CA GLN A 38 -4.83 6.06 3.30
C GLN A 38 -4.47 6.09 1.82
N LYS A 39 -3.35 6.73 1.48
CA LYS A 39 -2.76 6.77 0.14
C LYS A 39 -1.31 6.28 0.19
N ASP A 40 -0.79 5.92 -0.96
CA ASP A 40 0.63 5.57 -1.09
C ASP A 40 1.52 6.74 -0.62
N GLY A 41 2.54 6.41 0.16
CA GLY A 41 3.43 7.38 0.82
C GLY A 41 2.97 7.83 2.21
N ASN A 42 1.75 7.51 2.65
CA ASN A 42 1.34 7.78 4.02
C ASN A 42 2.03 6.84 5.02
N TYR A 43 2.35 7.38 6.19
CA TYR A 43 2.85 6.60 7.31
C TYR A 43 1.68 6.03 8.10
N VAL A 44 1.79 4.77 8.50
CA VAL A 44 0.79 4.06 9.29
C VAL A 44 1.41 3.40 10.51
N HIS A 45 0.58 3.23 11.54
CA HIS A 45 0.96 2.58 12.78
C HIS A 45 0.37 1.17 12.84
N LYS A 46 1.05 0.27 13.56
CA LYS A 46 0.58 -1.08 13.86
C LYS A 46 -0.83 -1.05 14.44
N GLY A 47 -1.70 -1.88 13.87
CA GLY A 47 -3.12 -1.98 14.22
C GLY A 47 -4.02 -1.00 13.47
N MET A 48 -3.46 -0.04 12.71
CA MET A 48 -4.27 0.88 11.91
C MET A 48 -4.98 0.14 10.78
N GLN A 49 -6.30 0.30 10.71
CA GLN A 49 -7.09 -0.10 9.55
C GLN A 49 -6.97 0.97 8.47
N PHE A 50 -6.41 0.60 7.31
CA PHE A 50 -6.14 1.53 6.21
C PHE A 50 -7.00 1.28 4.96
N GLY A 51 -7.84 0.24 4.99
CA GLY A 51 -8.80 -0.03 3.93
C GLY A 51 -9.78 -1.15 4.29
N LYS A 52 -10.78 -1.34 3.43
CA LYS A 52 -11.74 -2.44 3.51
C LYS A 52 -12.20 -2.83 2.10
N VAL A 53 -12.61 -4.08 1.96
CA VAL A 53 -13.20 -4.63 0.73
C VAL A 53 -14.48 -5.40 1.05
N TYR A 54 -15.52 -5.19 0.25
CA TYR A 54 -16.81 -5.86 0.40
C TYR A 54 -17.28 -6.46 -0.93
N GLY A 55 -17.80 -7.68 -0.88
CA GLY A 55 -18.34 -8.37 -2.05
C GLY A 55 -18.34 -9.89 -1.94
N CYS A 56 -18.14 -10.59 -3.05
CA CYS A 56 -18.10 -12.05 -3.05
C CYS A 56 -16.92 -12.56 -2.22
N ALA A 57 -17.19 -13.40 -1.21
CA ALA A 57 -16.15 -13.91 -0.32
C ALA A 57 -15.03 -14.66 -1.06
N CYS A 58 -15.38 -15.46 -2.07
CA CYS A 58 -14.40 -16.19 -2.86
C CYS A 58 -13.49 -15.22 -3.65
N SER A 59 -14.07 -14.21 -4.29
CA SER A 59 -13.32 -13.21 -5.06
C SER A 59 -12.35 -12.43 -4.16
N ILE A 60 -12.78 -12.07 -2.94
CA ILE A 60 -11.92 -11.40 -1.95
C ILE A 60 -10.70 -12.27 -1.64
N ILE A 61 -10.89 -13.55 -1.30
CA ILE A 61 -9.79 -14.47 -0.92
C ILE A 61 -8.83 -14.72 -2.09
N VAL A 62 -9.35 -14.82 -3.32
CA VAL A 62 -8.54 -15.00 -4.53
C VAL A 62 -7.62 -13.81 -4.76
N ALA A 63 -8.16 -12.58 -4.67
CA ALA A 63 -7.39 -11.36 -4.86
C ALA A 63 -6.46 -11.03 -3.69
N GLU A 64 -6.85 -11.36 -2.46
CA GLU A 64 -6.17 -10.97 -1.22
C GLU A 64 -4.68 -11.34 -1.23
N ARG A 65 -4.34 -12.61 -1.50
CA ARG A 65 -2.94 -13.08 -1.42
C ARG A 65 -2.05 -12.30 -2.38
N VAL A 66 -2.53 -12.05 -3.60
CA VAL A 66 -1.78 -11.33 -4.62
C VAL A 66 -1.62 -9.86 -4.18
N ALA A 67 -2.71 -9.19 -3.84
CA ALA A 67 -2.69 -7.80 -3.39
C ALA A 67 -1.75 -7.60 -2.19
N LEU A 68 -1.87 -8.43 -1.15
CA LEU A 68 -1.03 -8.33 0.05
C LEU A 68 0.45 -8.57 -0.24
N ASN A 69 0.80 -9.58 -1.06
CA ASN A 69 2.20 -9.84 -1.40
C ASN A 69 2.86 -8.64 -2.08
N PHE A 70 2.14 -7.96 -2.97
CA PHE A 70 2.63 -6.77 -3.65
C PHE A 70 2.73 -5.58 -2.71
N MET A 71 1.66 -5.28 -1.96
CA MET A 71 1.65 -4.17 -1.01
C MET A 71 2.72 -4.30 0.06
N GLN A 72 2.93 -5.51 0.61
CA GLN A 72 3.96 -5.75 1.63
C GLN A 72 5.36 -5.47 1.10
N ARG A 73 5.70 -5.95 -0.11
CA ARG A 73 7.03 -5.73 -0.71
C ARG A 73 7.27 -4.27 -1.02
N MET A 74 6.29 -3.59 -1.63
CA MET A 74 6.38 -2.16 -1.94
C MET A 74 6.47 -1.30 -0.67
N SER A 75 5.64 -1.59 0.33
CA SER A 75 5.65 -0.87 1.61
C SER A 75 6.97 -1.07 2.37
N GLY A 76 7.56 -2.27 2.30
CA GLY A 76 8.90 -2.52 2.84
C GLY A 76 9.97 -1.63 2.20
N ILE A 77 9.98 -1.55 0.85
CA ILE A 77 10.91 -0.68 0.12
C ILE A 77 10.68 0.79 0.47
N ALA A 78 9.42 1.25 0.49
CA ALA A 78 9.08 2.64 0.81
C ALA A 78 9.52 3.02 2.23
N THR A 79 9.31 2.11 3.20
CA THR A 79 9.70 2.30 4.60
C THR A 79 11.23 2.40 4.74
N LEU A 80 11.98 1.45 4.15
CA LEU A 80 13.43 1.47 4.17
C LEU A 80 14.01 2.73 3.51
N THR A 81 13.42 3.15 2.40
CA THR A 81 13.82 4.38 1.69
C THR A 81 13.60 5.62 2.58
N LYS A 82 12.46 5.70 3.28
CA LYS A 82 12.17 6.81 4.21
C LYS A 82 13.16 6.87 5.36
N VAL A 83 13.54 5.72 5.92
CA VAL A 83 14.56 5.62 6.98
C VAL A 83 15.93 6.06 6.45
N ALA A 84 16.35 5.56 5.28
CA ALA A 84 17.62 5.93 4.67
C ALA A 84 17.70 7.44 4.35
N PHE A 85 16.61 8.03 3.85
CA PHE A 85 16.51 9.47 3.63
C PHE A 85 16.74 10.25 4.93
N HIS A 86 16.10 9.83 6.03
CA HIS A 86 16.25 10.50 7.32
C HIS A 86 17.71 10.45 7.81
N VAL A 87 18.40 9.32 7.67
CA VAL A 87 19.83 9.20 8.00
C VAL A 87 20.71 10.10 7.11
N SER A 88 20.35 10.25 5.84
CA SER A 88 21.09 11.06 4.86
C SER A 88 20.80 12.56 4.93
N THR A 89 19.98 13.07 5.85
CA THR A 89 19.73 14.52 5.97
C THR A 89 20.93 15.37 6.43
N ASN A 90 22.10 14.75 6.62
CA ASN A 90 23.40 15.44 6.65
C ASN A 90 24.05 15.63 5.27
N ILE A 91 23.39 15.25 4.16
CA ILE A 91 23.85 15.51 2.80
C ILE A 91 22.80 16.39 2.09
N PRO A 92 23.17 17.61 1.64
CA PRO A 92 22.25 18.48 0.93
C PRO A 92 21.73 17.83 -0.36
N TRP A 93 20.41 17.87 -0.55
CA TRP A 93 19.70 17.42 -1.76
C TRP A 93 20.06 18.18 -3.06
N SER A 94 20.97 19.15 -2.98
CA SER A 94 21.44 19.95 -4.11
C SER A 94 22.30 19.18 -5.12
N PHE A 95 22.59 17.90 -4.90
CA PHE A 95 23.46 17.12 -5.80
C PHE A 95 22.73 16.47 -7.00
N PHE A 96 21.40 16.32 -6.93
CA PHE A 96 20.59 15.65 -7.96
C PHE A 96 19.46 16.54 -8.49
N GLN A 97 19.77 17.80 -8.84
CA GLN A 97 18.89 18.53 -9.74
C GLN A 97 19.19 18.10 -11.18
N PRO A 98 18.19 17.68 -11.98
CA PRO A 98 18.40 17.55 -13.42
C PRO A 98 18.81 18.91 -13.97
N GLN A 99 19.99 18.98 -14.58
CA GLN A 99 20.42 20.12 -15.39
C GLN A 99 19.59 20.08 -16.68
N SER A 100 18.38 20.63 -16.67
CA SER A 100 17.67 20.94 -17.90
C SER A 100 18.24 22.25 -18.44
N GLU A 101 18.97 22.17 -19.55
CA GLU A 101 19.18 23.28 -20.48
C GLU A 101 17.85 23.70 -21.15
#